data_AF-H8GZ53-F1
#
_entry.id   AF-H8GZ53-F1
#
_cell.length_a   1.000
_cell.length_b   1.000
_cell.length_c   1.000
_cell.angle_alpha   90.00
_cell.angle_beta   90.00
_cell.angle_gamma   90.00
#
_symmetry.space_group_name_H-M   'P 1'
#
loop_
_entity.id
_entity.type
_entity.pdbx_description
1 polymer ?
#
loop_
_entity_poly.entity_id
_entity_poly.type
_entity_poly.pdbx_seq_one_letter_code
_entity_poly.pdbx_strand_id
1 'polypeptide(L)'
;MKTYIPKNDEQNWVVVDATNVPLGRLATLIASRIRGKHRPDFTPNIIQGDFVVVLNAEKVALTGNKLDGKVYTRYTGYQGGLKTETARQALAKHPERVIEHAVFGMLPKGRQGRAMHSRLKVYAGETHPHAAQKPQTLEVK
;
A
#
# COMPACT_ATOMS: atom_id res chain seq x y z
N MET A 1 30.07 -14.80 -17.19
CA MET A 1 29.85 -14.25 -15.83
C MET A 1 28.39 -14.46 -15.46
N LYS A 2 28.05 -14.92 -14.24
CA LYS A 2 26.66 -15.13 -13.80
C LYS A 2 26.12 -13.86 -13.13
N THR A 3 24.84 -13.58 -13.30
CA THR A 3 24.15 -12.47 -12.62
C THR A 3 24.14 -12.69 -11.11
N TYR A 4 24.39 -11.62 -10.34
CA TYR A 4 24.37 -11.65 -8.88
C TYR A 4 22.95 -11.93 -8.35
N ILE A 5 22.86 -12.73 -7.29
CA ILE A 5 21.61 -13.02 -6.56
C ILE A 5 21.88 -12.76 -5.07
N PRO A 6 21.07 -11.92 -4.40
CA PRO A 6 21.26 -11.60 -2.99
C PRO A 6 21.03 -12.85 -2.12
N LYS A 7 21.90 -13.04 -1.12
CA LYS A 7 21.82 -14.16 -0.16
C LYS A 7 21.12 -13.81 1.14
N ASN A 8 21.18 -12.54 1.55
CA ASN A 8 20.59 -12.07 2.79
C ASN A 8 19.58 -10.96 2.48
N ASP A 9 18.41 -11.03 3.10
CA ASP A 9 17.32 -10.09 2.87
C ASP A 9 17.12 -9.25 4.14
N GLU A 10 17.93 -8.19 4.27
CA GLU A 10 17.69 -7.18 5.29
C GLU A 10 16.39 -6.45 4.97
N GLN A 11 15.44 -6.54 5.90
CA GLN A 11 14.11 -5.98 5.78
C GLN A 11 14.07 -4.61 6.45
N ASN A 12 14.10 -3.56 5.63
CA ASN A 12 13.95 -2.21 6.12
C ASN A 12 12.49 -1.91 6.44
N TRP A 13 12.28 -1.06 7.45
CA TRP A 13 10.98 -0.52 7.79
C TRP A 13 10.95 0.95 7.43
N VAL A 14 9.85 1.37 6.81
CA VAL A 14 9.65 2.73 6.34
C VAL A 14 8.30 3.24 6.83
N VAL A 15 8.25 4.49 7.28
CA VAL A 15 7.01 5.19 7.62
C VAL A 15 6.72 6.28 6.60
N VAL A 16 5.47 6.36 6.16
CA VAL A 16 4.97 7.35 5.22
C VAL A 16 3.73 8.02 5.78
N ASP A 17 3.71 9.35 5.76
CA ASP A 17 2.52 10.14 6.08
C ASP A 17 1.64 10.30 4.83
N ALA A 18 0.37 9.94 4.93
CA ALA A 18 -0.59 10.07 3.82
C ALA A 18 -1.28 11.44 3.75
N THR A 19 -1.05 12.34 4.71
CA THR A 19 -1.73 13.63 4.82
C THR A 19 -1.58 14.49 3.56
N ASN A 20 -2.70 14.86 2.94
CA ASN A 20 -2.76 15.68 1.72
C ASN A 20 -2.02 15.10 0.49
N VAL A 21 -1.60 13.84 0.54
CA VAL A 21 -0.90 13.20 -0.58
C VAL A 21 -1.91 12.60 -1.55
N PRO A 22 -1.78 12.81 -2.88
CA PRO A 22 -2.65 12.17 -3.85
C PRO A 22 -2.56 10.64 -3.79
N LEU A 23 -3.69 9.96 -3.56
CA LEU A 23 -3.79 8.51 -3.37
C LEU A 23 -3.00 7.68 -4.39
N GLY A 24 -3.10 8.02 -5.68
CA GLY A 24 -2.43 7.28 -6.74
C GLY A 24 -0.91 7.41 -6.72
N ARG A 25 -0.38 8.59 -6.38
CA ARG A 25 1.07 8.82 -6.28
C ARG A 25 1.64 8.10 -5.06
N LEU A 26 0.94 8.21 -3.93
CA LEU A 26 1.24 7.49 -2.70
C LEU A 26 1.31 5.97 -2.95
N ALA A 27 0.26 5.40 -3.53
CA ALA A 27 0.19 3.96 -3.79
C ALA A 27 1.32 3.47 -4.73
N THR A 28 1.69 4.27 -5.73
CA THR A 28 2.76 3.92 -6.68
C THR A 28 4.12 3.81 -5.98
N LEU A 29 4.42 4.79 -5.12
CA LEU A 29 5.66 4.82 -4.34
C LEU A 29 5.74 3.63 -3.38
N ILE A 30 4.66 3.39 -2.63
CA ILE A 30 4.53 2.28 -1.69
C ILE A 30 4.71 0.93 -2.43
N ALA A 31 4.03 0.72 -3.56
CA ALA A 31 4.14 -0.52 -4.32
C ALA A 31 5.55 -0.73 -4.91
N SER A 32 6.29 0.34 -5.21
CA SER A 32 7.70 0.24 -5.63
C SER A 32 8.60 -0.19 -4.48
N ARG A 33 8.39 0.39 -3.29
CA ARG A 33 9.12 0.06 -2.05
C ARG A 33 8.88 -1.38 -1.61
N ILE A 34 7.62 -1.81 -1.53
CA ILE A 34 7.23 -3.19 -1.17
C ILE A 34 7.79 -4.23 -2.14
N ARG A 35 7.91 -3.89 -3.44
CA ARG A 35 8.54 -4.79 -4.42
C ARG A 35 10.06 -4.84 -4.29
N GLY A 36 10.69 -3.84 -3.65
CA GLY A 36 12.14 -3.71 -3.59
C GLY A 36 12.78 -3.15 -4.86
N LYS A 37 11.99 -2.62 -5.82
CA LYS A 37 12.51 -2.10 -7.11
C LYS A 37 13.43 -0.89 -6.98
N HIS A 38 13.45 -0.26 -5.81
CA HIS A 38 14.34 0.85 -5.51
C HIS A 38 15.75 0.38 -5.11
N ARG A 39 15.92 -0.92 -4.78
CA ARG A 39 17.21 -1.48 -4.40
C ARG A 39 17.96 -1.99 -5.64
N PRO A 40 19.29 -1.83 -5.70
CA PRO A 40 20.11 -2.30 -6.83
C PRO A 40 20.23 -3.83 -6.90
N ASP A 41 19.98 -4.54 -5.79
CA ASP A 41 20.01 -6.00 -5.67
C ASP A 41 18.65 -6.67 -5.97
N PHE A 42 17.69 -5.92 -6.52
CA PHE A 42 16.36 -6.42 -6.83
C PHE A 42 16.40 -7.67 -7.73
N THR A 43 15.75 -8.71 -7.24
CA THR A 43 15.59 -10.00 -7.90
C THR A 43 14.11 -10.38 -7.92
N PRO A 44 13.48 -10.58 -9.09
CA PRO A 44 12.03 -10.73 -9.19
C PRO A 44 11.41 -11.92 -8.44
N ASN A 45 12.13 -13.02 -8.26
CA ASN A 45 11.63 -14.24 -7.62
C ASN A 45 11.78 -14.23 -6.09
N ILE A 46 12.53 -13.28 -5.52
CA ILE A 46 12.78 -13.15 -4.08
C ILE A 46 11.98 -11.94 -3.56
N ILE A 47 11.31 -12.10 -2.42
CA ILE A 47 10.55 -11.02 -1.79
C ILE A 47 11.49 -10.25 -0.86
N GLN A 48 12.03 -9.12 -1.32
CA GLN A 48 13.07 -8.36 -0.61
C GLN A 48 12.79 -6.84 -0.48
N GLY A 49 11.53 -6.44 -0.66
CA GLY A 49 11.15 -5.03 -0.48
C GLY A 49 10.89 -4.66 0.98
N ASP A 50 10.71 -3.37 1.21
CA ASP A 50 10.59 -2.83 2.57
C ASP A 50 9.22 -3.13 3.17
N PHE A 51 9.15 -3.17 4.50
CA PHE A 51 7.91 -3.01 5.23
C PHE A 51 7.52 -1.54 5.22
N VAL A 52 6.28 -1.26 4.83
CA VAL A 52 5.79 0.12 4.71
C VAL A 52 4.65 0.33 5.67
N VAL A 53 4.85 1.26 6.60
CA VAL A 53 3.85 1.75 7.53
C VAL A 53 3.30 3.07 6.99
N VAL A 54 1.98 3.15 6.86
CA VAL A 54 1.29 4.36 6.41
C VAL A 54 0.49 4.91 7.58
N LEU A 55 0.69 6.20 7.87
CA LEU A 55 -0.04 6.97 8.88
C LEU A 55 -1.02 7.93 8.23
N ASN A 56 -1.99 8.43 9.00
CA ASN A 56 -2.98 9.41 8.55
C ASN A 56 -3.77 8.99 7.30
N ALA A 57 -4.10 7.70 7.17
CA ALA A 57 -4.79 7.19 5.98
C ALA A 57 -6.13 7.89 5.71
N GLU A 58 -6.78 8.42 6.75
CA GLU A 58 -8.03 9.18 6.64
C GLU A 58 -7.86 10.54 5.93
N LYS A 59 -6.65 11.12 5.96
CA LYS A 59 -6.31 12.45 5.42
C LYS A 59 -5.75 12.37 3.99
N VAL A 60 -5.90 11.23 3.31
CA VAL A 60 -5.40 11.04 1.94
C VAL A 60 -6.17 11.90 0.94
N ALA A 61 -5.46 12.54 0.01
CA ALA A 61 -6.10 13.41 -0.98
C ALA A 61 -6.63 12.62 -2.19
N LEU A 62 -7.89 12.89 -2.53
CA LEU A 62 -8.54 12.45 -3.76
C LEU A 62 -8.84 13.70 -4.61
N THR A 63 -8.21 13.79 -5.79
CA THR A 63 -8.33 14.98 -6.65
C THR A 63 -9.63 15.01 -7.45
N GLY A 64 -10.16 16.21 -7.69
CA GLY A 64 -11.38 16.43 -8.49
C GLY A 64 -12.63 15.79 -7.88
N ASN A 65 -13.56 15.33 -8.72
CA ASN A 65 -14.81 14.69 -8.27
C ASN A 65 -14.63 13.21 -7.86
N LYS A 66 -13.40 12.78 -7.49
CA LYS A 66 -13.14 11.37 -7.18
C LYS A 66 -13.72 10.93 -5.83
N LEU A 67 -13.93 11.86 -4.90
CA LEU A 67 -14.54 11.53 -3.60
C LEU A 67 -15.95 10.95 -3.79
N ASP A 68 -16.73 11.52 -4.69
CA ASP A 68 -18.13 11.10 -4.93
C ASP A 68 -18.27 10.21 -6.16
N GLY A 69 -17.46 10.45 -7.19
CA GLY A 69 -17.52 9.70 -8.45
C GLY A 69 -16.79 8.35 -8.44
N LYS A 70 -15.84 8.12 -7.53
CA LYS A 70 -15.14 6.82 -7.46
C LYS A 70 -15.98 5.83 -6.66
N VAL A 71 -16.40 4.75 -7.32
CA VAL A 71 -17.17 3.67 -6.71
C VAL A 71 -16.30 2.44 -6.55
N TYR A 72 -16.21 1.91 -5.34
CA TYR A 72 -15.68 0.59 -5.04
C TYR A 72 -16.81 -0.44 -5.12
N THR A 73 -16.53 -1.58 -5.74
CA THR A 73 -17.52 -2.64 -5.93
C THR A 73 -17.00 -3.95 -5.35
N ARG A 74 -17.92 -4.74 -4.77
CA ARG A 74 -17.64 -6.11 -4.34
C ARG A 74 -18.86 -6.98 -4.59
N TYR A 75 -18.63 -8.22 -4.97
CA TYR A 75 -19.71 -9.18 -5.23
C TYR A 75 -19.69 -10.28 -4.18
N THR A 76 -20.85 -10.61 -3.64
CA THR A 76 -20.97 -11.65 -2.59
C THR A 76 -21.06 -13.07 -3.12
N GLY A 77 -21.30 -13.28 -4.42
CA GLY A 77 -21.53 -14.60 -5.01
C GLY A 77 -23.00 -14.93 -5.30
N TYR A 78 -23.95 -14.18 -4.71
CA TYR A 78 -25.39 -14.41 -4.83
C TYR A 78 -26.04 -13.49 -5.87
N GLN A 79 -27.17 -13.89 -6.45
CA GLN A 79 -27.97 -13.04 -7.35
C GLN A 79 -28.34 -11.72 -6.66
N GLY A 80 -28.09 -10.59 -7.34
CA GLY A 80 -28.27 -9.26 -6.75
C GLY A 80 -27.21 -8.88 -5.69
N GLY A 81 -26.19 -9.70 -5.49
CA GLY A 81 -25.16 -9.54 -4.46
C GLY A 81 -24.07 -8.49 -4.75
N LEU A 82 -24.29 -7.60 -5.73
CA LEU A 82 -23.37 -6.51 -6.03
C LEU A 82 -23.52 -5.41 -4.98
N LYS A 83 -22.47 -5.20 -4.18
CA LYS A 83 -22.39 -4.11 -3.22
C LYS A 83 -21.46 -3.03 -3.77
N THR A 84 -21.91 -1.80 -3.69
CA THR A 84 -21.16 -0.62 -4.11
C THR A 84 -20.99 0.34 -2.94
N GLU A 85 -19.86 1.03 -2.89
CA GLU A 85 -19.60 2.10 -1.94
C GLU A 85 -18.80 3.21 -2.61
N THR A 86 -19.12 4.48 -2.35
CA THR A 86 -18.33 5.59 -2.89
C THR A 86 -17.03 5.76 -2.10
N ALA A 87 -16.04 6.46 -2.67
CA ALA A 87 -14.79 6.72 -1.96
C ALA A 87 -15.01 7.53 -0.67
N ARG A 88 -15.97 8.46 -0.68
CA ARG A 88 -16.42 9.16 0.55
C ARG A 88 -16.90 8.18 1.62
N GLN A 89 -17.75 7.21 1.26
CA GLN A 89 -18.26 6.21 2.20
C GLN A 89 -17.17 5.27 2.70
N ALA A 90 -16.24 4.88 1.82
CA ALA A 90 -15.11 4.04 2.18
C ALA A 90 -14.19 4.73 3.18
N LEU A 91 -13.85 6.02 2.95
CA LEU A 91 -13.04 6.82 3.87
C LEU A 91 -13.71 7.00 5.24
N ALA A 92 -15.04 7.17 5.27
CA ALA A 92 -15.77 7.36 6.52
C ALA A 92 -15.84 6.07 7.37
N LYS A 93 -15.88 4.89 6.75
CA LYS A 93 -16.00 3.61 7.47
C LYS A 93 -14.65 2.97 7.80
N HIS A 94 -13.78 2.91 6.80
CA HIS A 94 -12.53 2.14 6.82
C HIS A 94 -11.51 2.83 5.91
N PRO A 95 -10.95 3.98 6.32
CA PRO A 95 -10.02 4.75 5.51
C PRO A 95 -8.78 3.95 5.09
N GLU A 96 -8.34 3.01 5.91
CA GLU A 96 -7.23 2.10 5.63
C GLU A 96 -7.43 1.32 4.31
N ARG A 97 -8.67 0.87 4.04
CA ARG A 97 -8.99 0.04 2.87
C ARG A 97 -8.80 0.78 1.56
N VAL A 98 -8.94 2.09 1.55
CA VAL A 98 -8.76 2.92 0.34
C VAL A 98 -7.32 2.83 -0.15
N ILE A 99 -6.36 2.90 0.77
CA ILE A 99 -4.92 2.79 0.47
C ILE A 99 -4.55 1.33 0.20
N GLU A 100 -5.00 0.39 1.03
CA GLU A 100 -4.74 -1.04 0.83
C GLU A 100 -5.20 -1.52 -0.55
N HIS A 101 -6.43 -1.17 -0.93
CA HIS A 101 -6.99 -1.54 -2.22
C HIS A 101 -6.21 -0.92 -3.40
N ALA A 102 -5.79 0.34 -3.27
CA ALA A 102 -4.98 1.01 -4.29
C ALA A 102 -3.61 0.32 -4.46
N VAL A 103 -2.92 0.03 -3.36
CA VAL A 103 -1.60 -0.63 -3.36
C VAL A 103 -1.70 -2.07 -3.86
N PHE A 104 -2.68 -2.84 -3.39
CA PHE A 104 -2.90 -4.22 -3.84
C PHE A 104 -3.19 -4.30 -5.34
N GLY A 105 -3.89 -3.29 -5.88
CA GLY A 105 -4.08 -3.11 -7.31
C GLY A 105 -2.78 -3.08 -8.10
N MET A 106 -1.73 -2.45 -7.55
CA MET A 106 -0.43 -2.20 -8.19
C MET A 106 0.62 -3.31 -7.96
N LEU A 107 0.33 -4.28 -7.11
CA LEU A 107 1.21 -5.44 -6.84
C LEU A 107 0.98 -6.58 -7.86
N PRO A 108 2.02 -7.41 -8.13
CA PRO A 108 1.88 -8.56 -9.01
C PRO A 108 0.79 -9.52 -8.51
N LYS A 109 0.07 -10.17 -9.41
CA LYS A 109 -0.99 -11.12 -9.01
C LYS A 109 -0.37 -12.49 -8.74
N GLY A 110 -0.83 -13.16 -7.69
CA GLY A 110 -0.37 -14.51 -7.30
C GLY A 110 0.10 -14.59 -5.85
N ARG A 111 0.75 -15.71 -5.50
CA ARG A 111 1.21 -16.00 -4.13
C ARG A 111 2.23 -14.97 -3.64
N GLN A 112 3.19 -14.61 -4.49
CA GLN A 112 4.22 -13.63 -4.16
C GLN A 112 3.63 -12.24 -3.87
N GLY A 113 2.68 -11.79 -4.69
CA GLY A 113 2.00 -10.51 -4.49
C GLY A 113 1.18 -10.45 -3.20
N ARG A 114 0.52 -11.55 -2.82
CA ARG A 114 -0.17 -11.63 -1.52
C ARG A 114 0.80 -11.55 -0.35
N ALA A 115 1.96 -12.20 -0.46
CA ALA A 115 3.02 -12.11 0.54
C ALA A 115 3.71 -10.73 0.57
N MET A 116 3.78 -10.03 -0.57
CA MET A 116 4.21 -8.63 -0.62
C MET A 116 3.18 -7.72 0.07
N HIS A 117 1.89 -7.95 -0.15
CA HIS A 117 0.83 -7.14 0.45
C HIS A 117 0.84 -7.18 1.97
N SER A 118 1.22 -8.30 2.60
CA SER A 118 1.30 -8.38 4.06
C SER A 118 2.40 -7.49 4.68
N ARG A 119 3.35 -6.99 3.87
CA ARG A 119 4.37 -6.00 4.28
C ARG A 119 3.83 -4.57 4.36
N LEU A 120 2.62 -4.31 3.86
CA LEU A 120 1.93 -3.04 4.06
C LEU A 120 1.22 -3.03 5.42
N LYS A 121 1.37 -1.94 6.17
CA LYS A 121 0.64 -1.64 7.42
C LYS A 121 0.02 -0.26 7.29
N VAL A 122 -1.31 -0.16 7.32
CA VAL A 122 -2.01 1.11 7.15
C VAL A 122 -2.76 1.44 8.43
N TYR A 123 -2.62 2.68 8.89
CA TYR A 123 -3.29 3.20 10.08
C TYR A 123 -4.03 4.50 9.73
N ALA A 124 -5.26 4.61 10.25
CA ALA A 124 -6.06 5.82 10.08
C ALA A 124 -5.43 7.03 10.77
N GLY A 125 -4.89 6.85 11.99
CA GLY A 125 -4.29 7.91 12.80
C GLY A 125 -2.78 8.05 12.67
N GLU A 126 -2.21 8.84 13.58
CA GLU A 126 -0.79 9.25 13.58
C GLU A 126 0.16 8.25 14.26
N THR A 127 -0.38 7.24 14.94
CA THR A 127 0.41 6.29 15.73
C THR A 127 0.39 4.89 15.14
N HIS A 128 1.52 4.19 15.23
CA HIS A 128 1.64 2.77 14.88
C HIS A 128 2.29 1.95 16.01
N PRO A 129 1.98 0.66 16.16
CA PRO A 129 2.59 -0.20 17.19
C PRO A 129 4.02 -0.67 16.86
N HIS A 130 4.56 -0.32 15.69
CA HIS A 130 5.82 -0.85 15.16
C HIS A 130 7.10 -0.10 15.57
N ALA A 131 7.10 0.56 16.74
CA ALA A 131 8.25 1.35 17.21
C ALA A 131 9.55 0.52 17.35
N ALA A 132 9.44 -0.75 17.74
CA ALA A 132 10.59 -1.65 17.91
C ALA A 132 11.41 -1.86 16.62
N GLN A 133 10.79 -1.66 15.45
CA GLN A 133 11.40 -1.88 14.14
C GLN A 133 12.17 -0.65 13.62
N LYS A 134 12.16 0.47 14.37
CA LYS A 134 12.84 1.74 14.05
C LYS A 134 12.64 2.17 12.57
N PRO A 135 11.39 2.34 12.13
CA PRO A 135 11.12 2.71 10.75
C PRO A 135 11.74 4.06 10.38
N GLN A 136 12.27 4.14 9.16
CA GLN A 136 12.80 5.38 8.59
C GLN A 136 11.66 6.19 7.95
N THR A 137 11.60 7.48 8.22
CA THR A 137 10.61 8.37 7.57
C THR A 137 10.96 8.55 6.10
N LEU A 138 9.97 8.36 5.23
CA LEU A 138 10.10 8.55 3.79
C LEU A 138 9.11 9.61 3.30
N GLU A 139 9.67 10.65 2.71
CA GLU A 139 8.89 11.74 2.13
C GLU A 139 8.34 11.34 0.76
N VAL A 140 7.07 11.64 0.54
CA VAL A 140 6.42 11.50 -0.78
C VAL A 140 6.61 12.81 -1.53
N LYS A 141 7.40 12.77 -2.62
CA LYS A 141 7.51 13.88 -3.58
C LYS A 141 6.36 13.88 -4.59
#